data_AF-A0A2V2URE6-F1
#
_entry.id   AF-A0A2V2URE6-F1
#
_cell.length_a   1.000
_cell.length_b   1.000
_cell.length_c   1.000
_cell.angle_alpha   90.00
_cell.angle_beta   90.00
_cell.angle_gamma   90.00
#
_symmetry.space_group_name_H-M   'P 1'
#
loop_
_entity.id
_entity.type
_entity.pdbx_description
1 polymer ?
#
loop_
_entity_poly.entity_id
_entity_poly.type
_entity_poly.pdbx_seq_one_letter_code
_entity_poly.pdbx_strand_id
1 'polypeptide(L)'
;MAQNTVLTAPLYSTLDEPITTTIVRDAVAIGRKMTIVLAPPLGEDQELRDWDLWGPLLLCLVLAIILAGSAATHQGGLIFSAVFVLVWVGAAVVTLNAKFLGSKVSFFQTVCVMGYCLAPLCIGAFLGVFISYFWVMMVISFVVWLWSCWAALRFFRGSVTPEREMLVVYPVALFYSFMTWMVIVGV
;
A
#
# COMPACT_ATOMS: atom_id res chain seq x y z
N MET A 1 41.02 17.47 -41.23
CA MET A 1 40.66 16.08 -40.85
C MET A 1 40.32 16.09 -39.37
N ALA A 2 39.21 15.63 -38.83
CA ALA A 2 37.86 15.32 -39.28
C ALA A 2 36.99 15.53 -38.02
N GLN A 3 35.74 15.98 -38.19
CA GLN A 3 34.77 16.20 -37.11
C GLN A 3 34.64 14.95 -36.23
N ASN A 4 34.80 15.10 -34.91
CA ASN A 4 34.30 14.12 -33.95
C ASN A 4 32.78 14.26 -33.89
N THR A 5 32.11 13.47 -34.72
CA THR A 5 30.66 13.29 -34.73
C THR A 5 30.25 12.67 -33.40
N VAL A 6 29.90 13.52 -32.43
CA VAL A 6 29.09 13.10 -31.28
C VAL A 6 27.75 12.68 -31.88
N LEU A 7 27.58 11.38 -32.12
CA LEU A 7 26.28 10.79 -32.42
C LEU A 7 25.40 11.06 -31.19
N THR A 8 24.61 12.13 -31.28
CA THR A 8 23.47 12.38 -30.41
C THR A 8 22.65 11.10 -30.41
N ALA A 9 22.68 10.35 -29.30
CA ALA A 9 21.66 9.36 -29.04
C ALA A 9 20.31 10.04 -29.32
N PRO A 10 19.39 9.42 -30.09
CA PRO A 10 18.10 10.03 -30.31
C PRO A 10 17.51 10.31 -28.93
N LEU A 11 17.13 11.56 -28.72
CA LEU A 11 16.60 12.10 -27.48
C LEU A 11 15.17 11.56 -27.31
N TYR A 12 15.04 10.23 -27.20
CA TYR A 12 13.79 9.55 -26.82
C TYR A 12 13.55 9.89 -25.35
N SER A 13 12.97 11.08 -25.16
CA SER A 13 12.44 11.54 -23.90
C SER A 13 11.14 10.79 -23.64
N THR A 14 10.85 10.47 -22.38
CA THR A 14 9.55 9.91 -21.93
C THR A 14 8.32 10.70 -22.42
N LEU A 15 8.52 11.93 -22.93
CA LEU A 15 7.49 12.76 -23.52
C LEU A 15 6.97 12.27 -24.89
N ASP A 16 7.77 11.57 -25.69
CA ASP A 16 7.37 11.09 -27.03
C ASP A 16 6.84 9.64 -27.02
N GLU A 17 6.80 9.03 -25.83
CA GLU A 17 6.34 7.67 -25.65
C GLU A 17 4.80 7.64 -25.60
N PRO A 18 4.12 6.72 -26.32
CA PRO A 18 2.67 6.67 -26.33
C PRO A 18 2.09 6.48 -24.92
N ILE A 19 0.97 7.16 -24.64
CA ILE A 19 0.30 7.10 -23.33
C ILE A 19 -0.03 5.67 -22.88
N THR A 20 -0.25 4.76 -23.83
CA THR A 20 -0.57 3.36 -23.55
C THR A 20 0.63 2.62 -22.95
N THR A 21 1.84 2.84 -23.44
CA THR A 21 3.03 2.19 -22.88
C THR A 21 3.42 2.80 -21.53
N THR A 22 3.15 4.09 -21.32
CA THR A 22 3.27 4.73 -20.00
C THR A 22 2.32 4.10 -18.98
N ILE A 23 1.03 3.97 -19.30
CA ILE A 23 0.03 3.36 -18.41
C ILE A 23 0.36 1.90 -18.14
N VAL A 24 0.75 1.13 -19.16
CA VAL A 24 1.12 -0.28 -19.00
C VAL A 24 2.35 -0.44 -18.12
N ARG A 25 3.37 0.41 -18.31
CA ARG A 25 4.59 0.41 -17.49
C ARG A 25 4.29 0.69 -16.02
N ASP A 26 3.47 1.70 -15.73
CA ASP A 26 3.11 2.06 -14.35
C ASP A 26 2.22 0.96 -13.72
N ALA A 27 1.27 0.39 -14.47
CA ALA A 27 0.45 -0.73 -14.00
C ALA A 27 1.30 -2.00 -13.70
N VAL A 28 2.28 -2.32 -14.54
CA VAL A 28 3.21 -3.43 -14.31
C VAL A 28 4.10 -3.16 -13.09
N ALA A 29 4.55 -1.92 -12.88
CA ALA A 29 5.32 -1.54 -11.70
C ALA A 29 4.48 -1.69 -10.41
N ILE A 30 3.23 -1.24 -10.41
CA ILE A 30 2.28 -1.42 -9.30
C ILE A 30 2.05 -2.90 -9.03
N GLY A 31 1.81 -3.72 -10.07
CA GLY A 31 1.61 -5.15 -9.96
C GLY A 31 2.82 -5.89 -9.38
N ARG A 32 4.03 -5.50 -9.77
CA ARG A 32 5.28 -6.07 -9.22
C ARG A 32 5.43 -5.77 -7.73
N LYS A 33 5.20 -4.52 -7.31
CA LYS A 33 5.22 -4.11 -5.89
C LYS A 33 4.12 -4.80 -5.07
N MET A 34 2.92 -4.95 -5.64
CA MET A 34 1.83 -5.70 -5.02
C MET A 34 2.21 -7.17 -4.81
N THR A 35 2.89 -7.80 -5.79
CA THR A 35 3.35 -9.19 -5.69
C THR A 35 4.43 -9.36 -4.62
N ILE A 36 5.35 -8.41 -4.46
CA ILE A 36 6.35 -8.43 -3.36
C ILE A 36 5.67 -8.38 -2.00
N VAL A 37 4.65 -7.54 -1.84
CA VAL A 37 3.91 -7.44 -0.58
C VAL A 37 3.03 -8.67 -0.33
N LEU A 38 2.45 -9.24 -1.38
CA LEU A 38 1.63 -10.44 -1.29
C LEU A 38 2.46 -11.72 -1.11
N ALA A 39 3.68 -11.75 -1.62
CA ALA A 39 4.60 -12.89 -1.59
C ALA A 39 6.04 -12.41 -1.33
N PRO A 40 6.34 -12.02 -0.08
CA PRO A 40 7.65 -11.50 0.33
C PRO A 40 8.89 -12.36 0.00
N PRO A 41 8.87 -13.71 -0.12
CA PRO A 41 10.05 -14.44 -0.56
C PRO A 41 10.42 -14.19 -2.05
N LEU A 42 9.60 -13.48 -2.83
CA LEU A 42 9.77 -13.37 -4.28
C LEU A 42 10.42 -12.05 -4.77
N GLY A 43 10.81 -11.11 -3.90
CA GLY A 43 11.46 -9.88 -4.36
C GLY A 43 12.25 -9.08 -3.33
N GLU A 44 13.08 -8.17 -3.83
CA GLU A 44 13.91 -7.26 -3.04
C GLU A 44 13.13 -6.02 -2.60
N ASP A 45 13.29 -5.65 -1.32
CA ASP A 45 12.64 -4.47 -0.72
C ASP A 45 13.12 -3.14 -1.34
N GLN A 46 14.13 -3.18 -2.22
CA GLN A 46 14.65 -2.01 -2.94
C GLN A 46 13.60 -1.37 -3.85
N GLU A 47 12.71 -2.14 -4.46
CA GLU A 47 11.69 -1.59 -5.38
C GLU A 47 10.60 -0.81 -4.65
N LEU A 48 10.36 -1.14 -3.38
CA LEU A 48 9.47 -0.39 -2.48
C LEU A 48 10.08 0.96 -2.07
N ARG A 49 11.37 1.21 -2.39
CA ARG A 49 12.02 2.50 -2.13
C ARG A 49 11.70 3.56 -3.17
N ASP A 50 11.35 3.15 -4.37
CA ASP A 50 10.83 4.06 -5.39
C ASP A 50 9.40 4.44 -5.00
N TRP A 51 9.17 5.71 -4.69
CA TRP A 51 7.84 6.16 -4.32
C TRP A 51 6.90 6.17 -5.54
N ASP A 52 5.72 5.60 -5.37
CA ASP A 52 4.64 5.68 -6.34
C ASP A 52 3.33 5.83 -5.55
N LEU A 53 2.58 6.92 -5.77
CA LEU A 53 1.32 7.18 -5.07
C LEU A 53 0.11 6.55 -5.78
N TRP A 54 0.26 6.09 -7.01
CA TRP A 54 -0.81 5.52 -7.81
C TRP A 54 -1.22 4.13 -7.32
N GLY A 55 -0.25 3.27 -6.98
CA GLY A 55 -0.54 1.95 -6.43
C GLY A 55 -1.33 1.97 -5.11
N PRO A 56 -0.86 2.70 -4.08
CA PRO A 56 -1.60 2.94 -2.83
C PRO A 56 -3.01 3.51 -3.06
N LEU A 57 -3.16 4.46 -3.99
CA LEU A 57 -4.44 5.06 -4.34
C LEU A 57 -5.39 4.01 -4.93
N LEU A 58 -4.90 3.18 -5.85
CA LEU A 58 -5.70 2.13 -6.48
C LEU A 58 -6.15 1.08 -5.47
N LEU A 59 -5.27 0.63 -4.57
CA LEU A 59 -5.63 -0.32 -3.51
C LEU A 59 -6.64 0.28 -2.53
N CYS A 60 -6.46 1.55 -2.15
CA CYS A 60 -7.41 2.28 -1.31
C CYS A 60 -8.80 2.37 -1.99
N LEU A 61 -8.83 2.69 -3.28
CA LEU A 61 -10.08 2.79 -4.05
C LEU A 61 -10.77 1.43 -4.14
N VAL A 62 -10.04 0.36 -4.45
CA VAL A 62 -10.57 -1.02 -4.52
C VAL A 62 -11.18 -1.41 -3.18
N LEU A 63 -10.46 -1.21 -2.08
CA LEU A 63 -10.95 -1.51 -0.74
C LEU A 63 -12.21 -0.71 -0.41
N ALA A 64 -12.20 0.60 -0.66
CA ALA A 64 -13.33 1.49 -0.41
C ALA A 64 -14.57 1.10 -1.23
N ILE A 65 -14.40 0.68 -2.49
CA ILE A 65 -15.50 0.23 -3.35
C ILE A 65 -16.08 -1.11 -2.85
N ILE A 66 -15.23 -2.07 -2.47
CA ILE A 66 -15.71 -3.38 -1.96
C ILE A 66 -16.56 -3.19 -0.70
N LEU A 67 -16.08 -2.38 0.25
CA LEU A 67 -16.80 -2.10 1.50
C LEU A 67 -18.06 -1.26 1.25
N ALA A 68 -17.98 -0.22 0.40
CA ALA A 68 -19.14 0.61 0.09
C ALA A 68 -20.23 -0.16 -0.67
N GLY A 69 -19.86 -1.12 -1.53
CA GLY A 69 -20.79 -1.97 -2.26
C GLY A 69 -21.46 -3.05 -1.40
N SER A 70 -20.83 -3.43 -0.29
CA SER A 70 -21.37 -4.40 0.67
C SER A 70 -22.25 -3.73 1.75
N ALA A 71 -22.16 -2.40 1.87
CA ALA A 71 -22.93 -1.62 2.83
C ALA A 71 -24.40 -1.40 2.42
N ALA A 72 -25.25 -1.14 3.42
CA ALA A 72 -26.64 -0.76 3.19
C ALA A 72 -26.75 0.52 2.34
N THR A 73 -27.85 0.64 1.58
CA THR A 73 -28.07 1.60 0.48
C THR A 73 -27.83 3.08 0.80
N HIS A 74 -27.80 3.49 2.07
CA HIS A 74 -27.57 4.88 2.49
C HIS A 74 -26.20 5.13 3.16
N GLN A 75 -25.39 4.10 3.44
CA GLN A 75 -24.13 4.24 4.18
C GLN A 75 -22.87 4.09 3.32
N GLY A 76 -23.00 3.60 2.08
CA GLY A 76 -21.85 3.35 1.20
C GLY A 76 -20.94 4.58 0.99
N GLY A 77 -21.51 5.77 0.80
CA GLY A 77 -20.72 7.01 0.65
C GLY A 77 -19.94 7.41 1.92
N LEU A 78 -20.52 7.18 3.11
CA LEU A 78 -19.83 7.42 4.38
C LEU A 78 -18.69 6.43 4.58
N ILE A 79 -18.90 5.15 4.27
CA ILE A 79 -17.86 4.12 4.39
C ILE A 79 -16.73 4.36 3.37
N PHE A 80 -17.07 4.70 2.13
CA PHE A 80 -16.10 5.05 1.10
C PHE A 80 -15.20 6.21 1.54
N SER A 81 -15.80 7.31 1.98
CA SER A 81 -15.05 8.49 2.45
C SER A 81 -14.27 8.20 3.73
N ALA A 82 -14.82 7.42 4.66
CA ALA A 82 -14.11 7.02 5.88
C ALA A 82 -12.87 6.18 5.57
N VAL A 83 -12.96 5.16 4.72
CA VAL A 83 -11.82 4.33 4.29
C VAL A 83 -10.75 5.21 3.63
N PHE A 84 -11.15 6.10 2.72
CA PHE A 84 -10.22 6.99 2.03
C PHE A 84 -9.48 7.91 3.02
N VAL A 85 -10.21 8.58 3.91
CA VAL A 85 -9.62 9.48 4.92
C VAL A 85 -8.71 8.69 5.87
N LEU A 86 -9.15 7.53 6.37
CA LEU A 86 -8.38 6.71 7.29
C LEU A 86 -7.06 6.24 6.66
N VAL A 87 -7.07 5.82 5.40
CA VAL A 87 -5.83 5.39 4.71
C VAL A 87 -4.86 6.55 4.58
N TRP A 88 -5.28 7.69 4.03
CA TRP A 88 -4.37 8.81 3.75
C TRP A 88 -3.92 9.54 5.01
N VAL A 89 -4.85 9.91 5.89
CA VAL A 89 -4.54 10.62 7.14
C VAL A 89 -3.85 9.67 8.12
N GLY A 90 -4.31 8.42 8.24
CA GLY A 90 -3.66 7.42 9.08
C GLY A 90 -2.23 7.15 8.63
N ALA A 91 -2.00 6.96 7.33
CA ALA A 91 -0.65 6.81 6.79
C ALA A 91 0.23 8.05 7.04
N ALA A 92 -0.33 9.25 6.91
CA ALA A 92 0.41 10.48 7.22
C ALA A 92 0.81 10.54 8.71
N VAL A 93 -0.11 10.27 9.63
CA VAL A 93 0.15 10.27 11.08
C VAL A 93 1.20 9.23 11.47
N VAL A 94 1.07 7.99 10.98
CA VAL A 94 2.04 6.92 11.25
C VAL A 94 3.42 7.28 10.70
N THR A 95 3.47 7.87 9.49
CA THR A 95 4.73 8.31 8.89
C THR A 95 5.38 9.44 9.68
N LEU A 96 4.60 10.44 10.12
CA LEU A 96 5.12 11.53 10.95
C LEU A 96 5.70 11.01 12.26
N ASN A 97 5.02 10.04 12.88
CA ASN A 97 5.54 9.37 14.08
C ASN A 97 6.89 8.70 13.78
N ALA A 98 6.98 7.88 12.73
CA ALA A 98 8.24 7.24 12.33
C ALA A 98 9.36 8.26 12.05
N LYS A 99 9.02 9.41 11.44
CA LYS A 99 9.97 10.49 11.17
C LYS A 99 10.48 11.17 12.45
N PHE A 100 9.61 11.47 13.40
CA PHE A 100 10.02 12.06 14.69
C PHE A 100 10.87 11.11 15.52
N LEU A 101 10.73 9.80 15.34
CA LEU A 101 11.58 8.80 15.99
C LEU A 101 12.98 8.70 15.36
N GLY A 102 13.21 9.36 14.23
CA GLY A 102 14.49 9.40 13.53
C GLY A 102 14.59 8.45 12.33
N SER A 103 13.46 8.04 11.74
CA SER A 103 13.48 7.17 10.54
C SER A 103 14.19 7.83 9.37
N LYS A 104 15.13 7.09 8.77
CA LYS A 104 15.91 7.51 7.59
C LYS A 104 15.09 7.45 6.30
N VAL A 105 13.94 6.78 6.30
CA VAL A 105 13.09 6.55 5.12
C VAL A 105 12.27 7.79 4.78
N SER A 106 12.12 8.15 3.49
CA SER A 106 11.34 9.34 3.07
C SER A 106 9.87 9.28 3.50
N PHE A 107 9.23 10.45 3.66
CA PHE A 107 7.80 10.55 4.05
C PHE A 107 6.90 9.83 3.04
N PHE A 108 6.96 10.21 1.77
CA PHE A 108 6.11 9.61 0.73
C PHE A 108 6.39 8.13 0.50
N GLN A 109 7.64 7.70 0.68
CA GLN A 109 8.02 6.30 0.58
C GLN A 109 7.34 5.46 1.67
N THR A 110 7.29 5.96 2.90
CA THR A 110 6.61 5.28 4.02
C THR A 110 5.10 5.19 3.78
N VAL A 111 4.47 6.29 3.35
CA VAL A 111 3.04 6.31 2.97
C VAL A 111 2.75 5.32 1.85
N CYS A 112 3.62 5.28 0.84
CA CYS A 112 3.55 4.38 -0.30
C CYS A 112 3.60 2.91 0.13
N VAL A 113 4.59 2.51 0.93
CA VAL A 113 4.70 1.14 1.44
C VAL A 113 3.49 0.76 2.29
N MET A 114 3.05 1.64 3.19
CA MET A 114 1.88 1.36 4.02
C MET A 114 0.61 1.12 3.18
N GLY A 115 0.46 1.85 2.08
CA GLY A 115 -0.62 1.65 1.12
C GLY A 115 -0.51 0.33 0.36
N TYR A 116 0.70 -0.07 -0.08
CA TYR A 116 0.88 -1.37 -0.72
C TYR A 116 0.56 -2.54 0.20
N CYS A 117 0.88 -2.42 1.50
CA CYS A 117 0.51 -3.37 2.54
C CYS A 117 -0.99 -3.46 2.82
N LEU A 118 -1.86 -2.69 2.14
CA LEU A 118 -3.31 -2.91 2.11
C LEU A 118 -3.73 -4.01 1.12
N ALA A 119 -2.84 -4.50 0.26
CA ALA A 119 -3.16 -5.54 -0.71
C ALA A 119 -3.74 -6.83 -0.07
N PRO A 120 -3.16 -7.38 1.02
CA PRO A 120 -3.78 -8.51 1.71
C PRO A 120 -5.19 -8.19 2.24
N LEU A 121 -5.41 -6.96 2.74
CA LEU A 121 -6.73 -6.50 3.20
C LEU A 121 -7.75 -6.46 2.07
N CYS A 122 -7.35 -6.05 0.86
CA CYS A 122 -8.23 -6.06 -0.31
C CYS A 122 -8.67 -7.49 -0.65
N ILE A 123 -7.77 -8.47 -0.57
CA ILE A 123 -8.10 -9.88 -0.77
C ILE A 123 -9.05 -10.37 0.32
N GLY A 124 -8.76 -10.06 1.59
CA GLY A 124 -9.65 -10.42 2.71
C GLY A 124 -11.06 -9.85 2.55
N ALA A 125 -11.17 -8.57 2.18
CA ALA A 125 -12.45 -7.91 1.92
C ALA A 125 -13.20 -8.56 0.75
N PHE A 126 -12.50 -8.86 -0.36
CA PHE A 126 -13.10 -9.53 -1.51
C PHE A 126 -13.62 -10.93 -1.16
N LEU A 127 -12.87 -11.70 -0.37
CA LEU A 127 -13.32 -13.01 0.13
C LEU A 127 -14.54 -12.87 1.06
N GLY A 128 -14.56 -11.83 1.90
CA GLY A 128 -15.67 -11.54 2.80
C GLY A 128 -17.01 -11.39 2.07
N VAL A 129 -17.01 -10.81 0.86
CA VAL A 129 -18.25 -10.61 0.06
C VAL A 129 -18.97 -11.93 -0.20
N PHE A 130 -18.23 -13.05 -0.30
CA PHE A 130 -18.80 -14.37 -0.54
C PHE A 130 -19.00 -15.20 0.74
N ILE A 131 -18.39 -14.80 1.85
CA ILE A 131 -18.38 -15.57 3.11
C ILE A 131 -19.27 -14.87 4.13
N SER A 132 -20.51 -15.37 4.30
CA SER A 132 -21.47 -14.79 5.26
C SER A 132 -21.26 -15.20 6.72
N TYR A 133 -20.26 -16.04 7.02
CA TYR A 133 -20.02 -16.55 8.38
C TYR A 133 -19.06 -15.64 9.15
N PHE A 134 -19.58 -14.90 10.13
CA PHE A 134 -18.84 -13.95 10.96
C PHE A 134 -17.55 -14.55 11.57
N TRP A 135 -17.63 -15.75 12.16
CA TRP A 135 -16.47 -16.39 12.81
C TRP A 135 -15.38 -16.78 11.80
N VAL A 136 -15.75 -17.18 10.58
CA VAL A 136 -14.79 -17.50 9.53
C VAL A 136 -14.11 -16.22 9.04
N MET A 137 -14.91 -15.17 8.83
CA MET A 137 -14.40 -13.85 8.43
C MET A 137 -13.42 -13.30 9.47
N MET A 138 -13.73 -13.42 10.76
CA MET A 138 -12.84 -13.00 11.84
C MET A 138 -11.47 -13.70 11.79
N VAL A 139 -11.43 -15.01 11.50
CA VAL A 139 -10.17 -15.75 11.34
C VAL A 139 -9.40 -15.28 10.10
N ILE A 140 -10.08 -15.10 8.96
CA ILE A 140 -9.48 -14.60 7.73
C ILE A 140 -8.88 -13.20 7.95
N SER A 141 -9.66 -12.30 8.55
CA SER A 141 -9.24 -10.94 8.89
C SER A 141 -8.04 -10.93 9.83
N PHE A 142 -7.97 -11.83 10.80
CA PHE A 142 -6.80 -11.96 11.68
C PHE A 142 -5.54 -12.39 10.92
N VAL A 143 -5.64 -13.38 10.03
CA VAL A 143 -4.52 -13.84 9.19
C VAL A 143 -4.05 -12.72 8.25
N VAL A 144 -4.99 -12.04 7.61
CA VAL A 144 -4.72 -10.92 6.70
C VAL A 144 -4.08 -9.74 7.43
N TRP A 145 -4.55 -9.41 8.63
CA TRP A 145 -3.96 -8.38 9.50
C TRP A 145 -2.52 -8.72 9.87
N LEU A 146 -2.26 -9.97 10.29
CA LEU A 146 -0.91 -10.44 10.59
C LEU A 146 -0.01 -10.33 9.35
N TRP A 147 -0.53 -10.69 8.17
CA TRP A 147 0.21 -10.62 6.91
C TRP A 147 0.62 -9.18 6.59
N SER A 148 -0.34 -8.25 6.64
CA SER A 148 -0.10 -6.83 6.37
C SER A 148 0.86 -6.20 7.38
N CYS A 149 0.71 -6.52 8.66
CA CYS A 149 1.65 -6.09 9.69
C CYS A 149 3.05 -6.64 9.41
N TRP A 150 3.18 -7.93 9.15
CA TRP A 150 4.47 -8.55 8.88
C TRP A 150 5.16 -7.97 7.63
N ALA A 151 4.40 -7.73 6.55
CA ALA A 151 4.91 -7.09 5.35
C ALA A 151 5.41 -5.66 5.62
N ALA A 152 4.65 -4.85 6.37
CA ALA A 152 5.07 -3.50 6.75
C ALA A 152 6.30 -3.52 7.66
N LEU A 153 6.34 -4.43 8.64
CA LEU A 153 7.46 -4.60 9.57
C LEU A 153 8.77 -4.89 8.87
N ARG A 154 8.74 -5.76 7.84
CA ARG A 154 9.92 -6.08 7.05
C ARG A 154 10.58 -4.83 6.45
N PHE A 155 9.77 -3.87 6.00
CA PHE A 155 10.27 -2.62 5.44
C PHE A 155 10.80 -1.65 6.51
N PHE A 156 10.18 -1.60 7.69
CA PHE A 156 10.63 -0.73 8.78
C PHE A 156 11.87 -1.28 9.52
N ARG A 157 12.18 -2.57 9.41
CA ARG A 157 13.39 -3.17 9.99
C ARG A 157 14.64 -2.44 9.47
N GLY A 158 15.45 -1.95 10.39
CA GLY A 158 16.68 -1.20 10.06
C GLY A 158 16.47 0.25 9.61
N SER A 159 15.24 0.77 9.61
CA SER A 159 14.96 2.19 9.30
C SER A 159 15.31 3.15 10.45
N VAL A 160 15.30 2.64 11.68
CA VAL A 160 15.60 3.33 12.95
C VAL A 160 16.58 2.51 13.81
N THR A 161 17.03 3.05 14.94
CA THR A 161 17.84 2.28 15.90
C THR A 161 17.02 1.13 16.49
N PRO A 162 17.63 -0.03 16.80
CA PRO A 162 16.91 -1.22 17.30
C PRO A 162 16.06 -0.95 18.54
N GLU A 163 16.53 -0.05 19.42
CA GLU A 163 15.84 0.37 20.65
C GLU A 163 14.53 1.10 20.39
N ARG A 164 14.41 1.78 19.24
CA ARG A 164 13.24 2.60 18.86
C ARG A 164 12.33 1.93 17.85
N GLU A 165 12.75 0.79 17.30
CA GLU A 165 12.02 0.06 16.27
C GLU A 165 10.60 -0.29 16.72
N MET A 166 10.45 -0.84 17.92
CA MET A 166 9.14 -1.21 18.49
C MET A 166 8.17 -0.02 18.62
N LEU A 167 8.68 1.20 18.81
CA LEU A 167 7.82 2.38 18.89
C LEU A 167 7.27 2.80 17.51
N VAL A 168 7.96 2.45 16.41
CA VAL A 168 7.46 2.64 15.04
C VAL A 168 6.46 1.55 14.67
N VAL A 169 6.70 0.32 15.14
CA VAL A 169 5.81 -0.83 14.90
C VAL A 169 4.41 -0.62 15.48
N TYR A 170 4.31 -0.07 16.69
CA TYR A 170 3.04 0.11 17.40
C TYR A 170 1.97 0.88 16.58
N PRO A 171 2.22 2.11 16.08
CA PRO A 171 1.24 2.85 15.30
C PRO A 171 0.92 2.18 13.95
N VAL A 172 1.89 1.46 13.36
CA VAL A 172 1.66 0.69 12.12
C VAL A 172 0.68 -0.46 12.37
N ALA A 173 0.89 -1.24 13.43
CA ALA A 173 -0.03 -2.31 13.81
C ALA A 173 -1.43 -1.78 14.11
N LEU A 174 -1.51 -0.66 14.85
CA LEU A 174 -2.78 0.00 15.17
C LEU A 174 -3.53 0.44 13.91
N PHE A 175 -2.82 1.03 12.93
CA PHE A 175 -3.40 1.41 11.64
C PHE A 175 -4.04 0.22 10.93
N TYR A 176 -3.31 -0.90 10.79
CA TYR A 176 -3.88 -2.09 10.14
C TYR A 176 -5.00 -2.73 10.95
N SER A 177 -4.97 -2.64 12.29
CA SER A 177 -6.08 -3.12 13.12
C SER A 177 -7.37 -2.37 12.84
N PHE A 178 -7.31 -1.03 12.75
CA PHE A 178 -8.47 -0.21 12.39
C PHE A 178 -8.97 -0.52 10.98
N MET A 179 -8.06 -0.65 10.01
CA MET A 179 -8.44 -1.00 8.64
C MET A 179 -9.08 -2.38 8.55
N THR A 180 -8.55 -3.37 9.26
CA THR A 180 -9.10 -4.73 9.31
C THR A 180 -10.48 -4.74 9.98
N TRP A 181 -10.66 -3.95 11.04
CA TRP A 181 -11.96 -3.79 11.68
C TRP A 181 -13.01 -3.21 10.73
N MET A 182 -12.65 -2.21 9.93
CA MET A 182 -13.53 -1.68 8.88
C MET A 182 -13.93 -2.75 7.86
N VAL A 183 -13.04 -3.68 7.54
CA VAL A 183 -13.34 -4.81 6.64
C VAL A 183 -14.31 -5.79 7.28
N ILE A 184 -14.17 -6.11 8.57
CA ILE A 184 -15.09 -7.01 9.29
C ILE A 184 -16.50 -6.41 9.43
N VAL A 185 -16.60 -5.10 9.65
CA VAL A 185 -17.89 -4.41 9.82
C VAL A 185 -18.54 -4.06 8.49
N GLY A 186 -17.72 -3.80 7.46
CA GLY A 186 -18.18 -3.32 6.16
C GLY A 186 -18.63 -4.41 5.18
N VAL A 187 -18.36 -5.68 5.47
CA VAL A 187 -18.68 -6.84 4.61
C VAL A 187 -19.47 -7.87 5.42
#